data_AF-A0A328BSC8-F1
#
_entry.id   AF-A0A328BSC8-F1
#
_cell.length_a   1.000
_cell.length_b   1.000
_cell.length_c   1.000
_cell.angle_alpha   90.00
_cell.angle_beta   90.00
_cell.angle_gamma   90.00
#
_symmetry.space_group_name_H-M   'P 1'
#
loop_
_entity.id
_entity.type
_entity.pdbx_description
1 polymer ?
#
loop_
_entity_poly.entity_id
_entity_poly.type
_entity_poly.pdbx_seq_one_letter_code
_entity_poly.pdbx_strand_id
1 'polypeptide(L)'
;MKKNRIRATVSFIVEHLAAESYDALQELDYSQELPSGYIKHAVIEYGGRVTLAPTASAYKVDVIRHADITDKIFVDVRLWFDGQESDMWLQCAFHTDKTLNGLYRFSITDLDVL
;
A
#
# COMPACT_ATOMS: atom_id res chain seq x y z
N MET A 1 14.33 12.58 3.32
CA MET A 1 14.38 11.84 2.03
C MET A 1 13.57 10.55 2.06
N LYS A 2 13.82 9.59 2.98
CA LYS A 2 13.10 8.30 3.05
C LYS A 2 11.56 8.43 3.19
N LYS A 3 11.08 9.32 4.07
CA LYS A 3 9.63 9.53 4.32
C LYS A 3 8.83 9.98 3.08
N ASN A 4 9.42 10.81 2.21
CA ASN A 4 8.74 11.27 0.99
C ASN A 4 8.59 10.13 -0.01
N ARG A 5 9.61 9.26 -0.13
CA ARG A 5 9.54 8.09 -1.01
C ARG A 5 8.57 7.04 -0.48
N ILE A 6 8.52 6.81 0.84
CA ILE A 6 7.51 5.96 1.47
C ILE A 6 6.11 6.45 1.08
N ARG A 7 5.81 7.74 1.31
CA ARG A 7 4.51 8.33 0.97
C ARG A 7 4.19 8.22 -0.52
N ALA A 8 5.14 8.51 -1.39
CA ALA A 8 4.94 8.37 -2.84
C ALA A 8 4.66 6.91 -3.25
N THR A 9 5.34 5.95 -2.63
CA THR A 9 5.13 4.52 -2.89
C THR A 9 3.75 4.08 -2.40
N VAL A 10 3.33 4.52 -1.20
CA VAL A 10 1.96 4.29 -0.70
C VAL A 10 0.93 4.91 -1.64
N SER A 11 1.07 6.18 -2.00
CA SER A 11 0.15 6.86 -2.93
C SER A 11 -0.01 6.09 -4.23
N PHE A 12 1.10 5.62 -4.81
CA PHE A 12 1.09 4.84 -6.04
C PHE A 12 0.27 3.54 -5.92
N ILE A 13 0.42 2.81 -4.80
CA ILE A 13 -0.36 1.60 -4.53
C ILE A 13 -1.85 1.95 -4.41
N VAL A 14 -2.18 2.98 -3.62
CA VAL A 14 -3.58 3.39 -3.40
C VAL A 14 -4.23 3.93 -4.68
N GLU A 15 -3.48 4.58 -5.58
CA GLU A 15 -3.96 4.99 -6.90
C GLU A 15 -4.43 3.79 -7.74
N HIS A 16 -3.70 2.66 -7.71
CA HIS A 16 -4.12 1.45 -8.40
C HIS A 16 -5.35 0.80 -7.75
N LEU A 17 -5.42 0.79 -6.41
CA LEU A 17 -6.58 0.30 -5.67
C LEU A 17 -7.84 1.13 -5.98
N ALA A 18 -7.71 2.47 -5.97
CA ALA A 18 -8.80 3.39 -6.28
C ALA A 18 -9.24 3.32 -7.75
N ALA A 19 -8.31 3.02 -8.66
CA ALA A 19 -8.59 2.77 -10.06
C ALA A 19 -9.06 1.33 -10.36
N GLU A 20 -9.29 0.51 -9.32
CA GLU A 20 -9.74 -0.90 -9.42
C GLU A 20 -8.81 -1.75 -10.33
N SER A 21 -7.54 -1.36 -10.43
CA SER A 21 -6.54 -1.94 -11.34
C SER A 21 -5.73 -3.04 -10.65
N TYR A 22 -6.43 -4.03 -10.07
CA TYR A 22 -5.84 -5.06 -9.20
C TYR A 22 -4.82 -5.97 -9.89
N ASP A 23 -5.09 -6.39 -11.13
CA ASP A 23 -4.17 -7.24 -11.90
C ASP A 23 -2.86 -6.50 -12.19
N ALA A 24 -2.96 -5.24 -12.65
CA ALA A 24 -1.79 -4.39 -12.88
C ALA A 24 -1.01 -4.12 -11.58
N LEU A 25 -1.71 -3.93 -10.46
CA LEU A 25 -1.08 -3.77 -9.16
C LEU A 25 -0.30 -5.04 -8.75
N GLN A 26 -0.87 -6.22 -8.98
CA GLN A 26 -0.20 -7.49 -8.72
C GLN A 26 1.04 -7.67 -9.61
N GLU A 27 0.99 -7.31 -10.88
CA GLU A 27 2.16 -7.37 -11.77
C GLU A 27 3.32 -6.47 -11.30
N LEU A 28 3.00 -5.36 -10.63
CA LEU A 28 3.96 -4.41 -10.06
C LEU A 28 4.50 -4.86 -8.70
N ASP A 29 3.73 -5.66 -7.97
CA ASP A 29 4.12 -6.28 -6.71
C ASP A 29 5.36 -7.17 -6.91
N TYR A 30 6.39 -6.93 -6.08
CA TYR A 30 7.66 -7.60 -6.21
C TYR A 30 7.64 -9.09 -5.83
N SER A 31 6.86 -9.48 -4.82
CA SER A 31 6.78 -10.87 -4.37
C SER A 31 5.47 -11.54 -4.76
N GLN A 32 4.46 -10.77 -5.12
CA GLN A 32 3.12 -11.25 -5.50
C GLN A 32 2.54 -12.18 -4.43
N GLU A 33 2.77 -11.84 -3.15
CA GLU A 33 2.30 -12.64 -2.00
C GLU A 33 0.79 -12.78 -1.98
N LEU A 34 0.08 -11.73 -2.39
CA LEU A 34 -1.37 -11.74 -2.55
C LEU A 34 -1.76 -11.78 -4.04
N PRO A 35 -2.64 -12.71 -4.45
CA PRO A 35 -3.20 -12.68 -5.78
C PRO A 35 -4.15 -11.49 -5.96
N SER A 36 -4.27 -10.96 -7.17
CA SER A 36 -5.17 -9.82 -7.48
C SER A 36 -6.61 -10.09 -7.05
N GLY A 37 -7.07 -11.34 -7.19
CA GLY A 37 -8.39 -11.78 -6.75
C GLY A 37 -8.61 -11.65 -5.24
N TYR A 38 -7.57 -11.86 -4.42
CA TYR A 38 -7.65 -11.66 -2.97
C TYR A 38 -7.75 -10.17 -2.64
N ILE A 39 -6.88 -9.34 -3.23
CA ILE A 39 -6.88 -7.88 -3.02
C ILE A 39 -8.25 -7.30 -3.41
N LYS A 40 -8.77 -7.70 -4.57
CA LYS A 40 -10.10 -7.32 -5.04
C LYS A 40 -11.19 -7.76 -4.06
N HIS A 41 -11.15 -9.01 -3.62
CA HIS A 41 -12.15 -9.55 -2.71
C HIS A 41 -12.18 -8.78 -1.38
N ALA A 42 -11.01 -8.55 -0.77
CA ALA A 42 -10.90 -7.79 0.48
C ALA A 42 -11.46 -6.37 0.35
N VAL A 43 -11.14 -5.66 -0.74
CA VAL A 43 -11.71 -4.31 -1.00
C VAL A 43 -13.22 -4.34 -1.16
N ILE A 44 -13.76 -5.33 -1.89
CA ILE A 44 -15.21 -5.45 -2.13
C ILE A 44 -15.96 -5.83 -0.86
N GLU A 45 -15.39 -6.76 -0.07
CA GLU A 45 -16.00 -7.25 1.17
C GLU A 45 -16.09 -6.16 2.23
N TYR A 46 -15.06 -5.31 2.33
CA TYR A 46 -15.08 -4.14 3.22
C TYR A 46 -16.26 -3.20 2.92
N GLY A 47 -16.60 -3.05 1.64
CA GLY A 47 -17.69 -2.20 1.17
C GLY A 47 -17.26 -0.75 0.92
N GLY A 48 -17.92 -0.10 -0.05
CA GLY A 48 -17.54 1.24 -0.53
C GLY A 48 -16.47 1.19 -1.63
N ARG A 49 -15.83 2.33 -1.90
CA ARG A 49 -14.75 2.44 -2.91
C ARG A 49 -13.49 3.04 -2.31
N VAL A 50 -12.33 2.42 -2.59
CA VAL A 50 -11.04 3.00 -2.24
C VAL A 50 -10.92 4.37 -2.92
N THR A 51 -10.51 5.36 -2.14
CA THR A 51 -10.29 6.74 -2.59
C THR A 51 -8.92 7.21 -2.15
N LEU A 52 -8.41 8.25 -2.82
CA LEU A 52 -7.17 8.89 -2.41
C LEU A 52 -7.42 9.75 -1.17
N ALA A 53 -6.45 9.76 -0.26
CA ALA A 53 -6.44 10.75 0.81
C ALA A 53 -6.32 12.18 0.24
N PRO A 54 -6.87 13.22 0.90
CA PRO A 54 -6.88 14.61 0.41
C PRO A 54 -5.49 15.18 0.13
N THR A 55 -4.47 14.66 0.83
CA THR A 55 -3.06 14.95 0.58
C THR A 55 -2.23 13.70 0.84
N ALA A 56 -1.08 13.54 0.18
CA ALA A 56 -0.16 12.43 0.46
C ALA A 56 0.37 12.42 1.91
N SER A 57 0.35 13.58 2.59
CA SER A 57 0.67 13.69 4.02
C SER A 57 -0.43 13.20 4.95
N ALA A 58 -1.67 13.05 4.47
CA ALA A 58 -2.80 12.58 5.26
C ALA A 58 -2.75 11.07 5.54
N TYR A 59 -1.98 10.31 4.76
CA TYR A 59 -1.66 8.93 5.11
C TYR A 59 -0.86 8.89 6.41
N LYS A 60 -1.50 8.40 7.47
CA LYS A 60 -0.84 8.01 8.72
C LYS A 60 -0.10 6.71 8.44
N VAL A 61 1.16 6.87 8.04
CA VAL A 61 2.06 5.74 7.78
C VAL A 61 2.70 5.34 9.10
N ASP A 62 2.24 4.22 9.65
CA ASP A 62 2.86 3.56 10.79
C ASP A 62 4.00 2.69 10.25
N VAL A 63 5.23 3.18 10.41
CA VAL A 63 6.43 2.43 10.02
C VAL A 63 6.76 1.49 11.17
N ILE A 64 6.32 0.23 11.07
CA ILE A 64 6.33 -0.66 12.22
C ILE A 64 7.74 -1.17 12.51
N ARG A 65 8.60 -1.46 11.51
CA ARG A 65 10.00 -1.86 11.75
C ARG A 65 10.92 -1.53 10.57
N HIS A 66 12.01 -0.81 10.84
CA HIS A 66 13.28 -1.08 10.16
C HIS A 66 13.86 -2.29 10.89
N ALA A 67 13.79 -3.50 10.33
CA ALA A 67 14.59 -4.57 10.88
C ALA A 67 16.04 -4.24 10.51
N ASP A 68 16.90 -3.97 11.50
CA ASP A 68 18.29 -3.51 11.34
C ASP A 68 19.19 -4.45 10.51
N ILE A 69 18.65 -5.59 10.07
CA ILE A 69 19.33 -6.67 9.32
C ILE A 69 18.72 -6.85 7.91
N THR A 70 17.62 -6.17 7.57
CA THR A 70 16.94 -6.34 6.28
C THR A 70 16.88 -5.05 5.49
N ASP A 71 17.10 -5.12 4.18
CA ASP A 71 16.86 -4.03 3.21
C ASP A 71 15.35 -3.76 3.00
N LYS A 72 14.55 -3.83 4.07
CA LYS A 72 13.09 -3.69 4.04
C LYS A 72 12.58 -2.70 5.08
N ILE A 73 11.52 -1.99 4.73
CA ILE A 73 10.70 -1.18 5.63
C ILE A 73 9.29 -1.75 5.60
N PHE A 74 8.76 -2.14 6.75
CA PHE A 74 7.37 -2.54 6.87
C PHE A 74 6.50 -1.32 7.16
N VAL A 75 5.44 -1.17 6.38
CA VAL A 75 4.56 0.01 6.35
C VAL A 75 3.13 -0.46 6.47
N ASP A 76 2.47 0.05 7.50
CA ASP A 76 1.04 -0.12 7.70
C ASP A 76 0.38 1.24 7.52
N VAL A 77 -0.69 1.28 6.75
CA VAL A 77 -1.39 2.53 6.46
C VAL A 77 -2.89 2.31 6.37
N ARG A 78 -3.66 3.19 6.98
CA ARG A 78 -5.12 3.21 6.83
C ARG A 78 -5.50 3.68 5.42
N LEU A 79 -6.39 2.92 4.80
CA LEU A 79 -6.99 3.28 3.53
C LEU A 79 -8.11 4.30 3.72
N TRP A 80 -8.43 4.98 2.63
CA TRP A 80 -9.57 5.87 2.55
C TRP A 80 -10.65 5.23 1.70
N PHE A 81 -11.88 5.24 2.19
CA PHE A 81 -13.05 4.74 1.47
C PHE A 81 -14.08 5.86 1.38
N ASP A 82 -14.65 6.05 0.19
CA ASP A 82 -15.70 7.04 -0.08
C ASP A 82 -15.36 8.47 0.43
N GLY A 83 -14.08 8.84 0.34
CA GLY A 83 -13.57 10.15 0.74
C GLY A 83 -13.31 10.31 2.25
N GLN A 84 -13.34 9.23 3.03
CA GLN A 84 -13.09 9.24 4.48
C GLN A 84 -12.00 8.24 4.88
N GLU A 85 -11.24 8.56 5.93
CA GLU A 85 -10.30 7.60 6.54
C GLU A 85 -11.08 6.42 7.12
N SER A 86 -10.67 5.20 6.77
CA SER A 86 -11.34 3.95 7.16
C SER A 86 -10.54 3.20 8.24
N ASP A 87 -11.10 2.10 8.74
CA ASP A 87 -10.40 1.11 9.58
C ASP A 87 -9.77 -0.03 8.75
N MET A 88 -9.87 0.01 7.42
CA MET A 88 -9.15 -0.91 6.53
C MET A 88 -7.67 -0.54 6.48
N TRP A 89 -6.81 -1.53 6.71
CA TRP A 89 -5.36 -1.37 6.69
C TRP A 89 -4.73 -2.00 5.45
N LEU A 90 -3.77 -1.29 4.87
CA LEU A 90 -2.86 -1.79 3.86
C LEU A 90 -1.51 -2.04 4.53
N GLN A 91 -1.05 -3.29 4.46
CA GLN A 91 0.26 -3.70 4.96
C GLN A 91 1.19 -4.00 3.80
N CYS A 92 2.36 -3.37 3.82
CA CYS A 92 3.34 -3.47 2.75
C CYS A 92 4.77 -3.63 3.27
N ALA A 93 5.59 -4.35 2.51
CA ALA A 93 7.03 -4.35 2.64
C ALA A 93 7.67 -3.54 1.50
N PHE A 94 8.45 -2.52 1.83
CA PHE A 94 9.21 -1.71 0.87
C PHE A 94 10.68 -2.12 0.86
N HIS A 95 11.17 -2.55 -0.31
CA HIS A 95 12.55 -3.00 -0.51
C HIS A 95 13.45 -1.79 -0.76
N THR A 96 14.29 -1.43 0.20
CA THR A 96 15.03 -0.15 0.20
C THR A 96 16.27 -0.12 -0.69
N ASP A 97 16.77 -1.30 -1.07
CA ASP A 97 17.86 -1.51 -2.01
C ASP A 97 17.41 -1.42 -3.48
N LYS A 98 16.10 -1.53 -3.74
CA LYS A 98 15.52 -1.59 -5.07
C LYS A 98 14.56 -0.43 -5.31
N THR A 99 14.61 0.13 -6.51
CA THR A 99 13.68 1.19 -6.92
C THR A 99 13.06 0.89 -8.28
N LEU A 100 11.86 1.42 -8.49
CA LEU A 100 11.17 1.44 -9.77
C LEU A 100 10.63 2.87 -9.97
N ASN A 101 11.08 3.56 -11.03
CA ASN A 101 10.68 4.94 -11.33
C ASN A 101 10.83 5.91 -10.13
N GLY A 102 11.88 5.73 -9.32
CA GLY A 102 12.14 6.58 -8.15
C GLY A 102 11.31 6.25 -6.89
N LEU A 103 10.41 5.26 -6.97
CA LEU A 103 9.68 4.66 -5.85
C LEU A 103 10.45 3.47 -5.29
N TYR A 104 10.10 3.02 -4.08
CA TYR A 104 10.58 1.72 -3.61
C TYR A 104 9.89 0.61 -4.41
N ARG A 105 10.61 -0.49 -4.66
CA ARG A 105 9.89 -1.75 -4.96
C ARG A 105 9.08 -2.11 -3.71
N PHE A 106 7.87 -2.61 -3.91
CA PHE A 106 6.95 -2.94 -2.83
C PHE A 106 6.42 -4.35 -2.99
N SER A 107 5.96 -4.90 -1.88
CA SER A 107 5.15 -6.10 -1.79
C SER A 107 3.96 -5.79 -0.88
N ILE A 108 2.74 -6.09 -1.32
CA ILE A 108 1.55 -6.03 -0.49
C ILE A 108 1.49 -7.35 0.27
N THR A 109 1.56 -7.25 1.59
CA THR A 109 1.63 -8.42 2.48
C THR A 109 0.27 -8.75 3.07
N ASP A 110 -0.58 -7.74 3.31
CA ASP A 110 -1.96 -7.95 3.76
C ASP A 110 -2.87 -6.77 3.43
N LEU A 111 -4.18 -7.03 3.44
CA LEU A 111 -5.25 -6.05 3.37
C LEU A 111 -6.42 -6.50 4.25
N ASP A 112 -6.56 -5.92 5.44
CA ASP A 112 -7.53 -6.39 6.44
C ASP A 112 -7.96 -5.26 7.41
N VAL A 113 -9.02 -5.52 8.18
CA VAL A 113 -9.52 -4.67 9.26
C VAL A 113 -8.86 -5.10 10.58
N LEU A 114 -8.19 -4.18 11.28
CA LEU A 114 -7.52 -4.43 12.57
C LEU A 114 -8.29 -3.87 13.76
#